data_AF-A0A959CVN3-F1
#
_entry.id   AF-A0A959CVN3-F1
#
_cell.length_a   1.000
_cell.length_b   1.000
_cell.length_c   1.000
_cell.angle_alpha   90.00
_cell.angle_beta   90.00
_cell.angle_gamma   90.00
#
_symmetry.space_group_name_H-M   'P 1'
#
loop_
_entity.id
_entity.type
_entity.pdbx_description
1 polymer ?
#
loop_
_entity_poly.entity_id
_entity_poly.type
_entity_poly.pdbx_seq_one_letter_code
_entity_poly.pdbx_strand_id
1 'polypeptide(L)' 'MAGTASGYSQSRFITGQVTDRADGLPLPGVNIQVKDTPTGTVTDVDGNYELRVPAGSAALVFT' A
#
# COMPACT_ATOMS: atom_id res chain seq x y z
N MET A 1 7.80 -34.80 14.23
CA MET A 1 7.16 -33.53 14.62
C MET A 1 7.81 -32.42 13.81
N ALA A 2 7.06 -31.77 12.92
CA ALA A 2 7.54 -30.71 12.04
C ALA A 2 7.59 -29.37 12.80
N GLY A 3 8.79 -28.84 12.99
CA GLY A 3 9.04 -27.54 13.60
C GLY A 3 9.54 -26.53 12.59
N THR A 4 8.91 -25.35 12.61
CA THR A 4 9.51 -24.04 12.34
C THR A 4 10.01 -23.77 10.92
N ALA A 5 9.07 -23.53 10.02
CA ALA A 5 9.17 -22.38 9.12
C ALA A 5 7.75 -21.96 8.74
N SER A 6 7.02 -21.41 9.71
CA SER A 6 5.98 -20.43 9.39
C SER A 6 6.72 -19.28 8.73
N GLY A 7 6.98 -19.39 7.42
CA GLY A 7 7.49 -18.29 6.63
C GLY A 7 6.54 -17.13 6.91
N TYR A 8 7.06 -16.05 7.46
CA TYR A 8 6.28 -14.86 7.73
C TYR A 8 5.87 -14.24 6.39
N SER A 9 4.87 -14.83 5.73
CA SER A 9 3.99 -14.12 4.82
C SER A 9 3.08 -13.24 5.69
N GLN A 10 3.68 -12.35 6.47
CA GLN A 10 2.96 -11.30 7.18
C GLN A 10 2.61 -10.27 6.13
N SER A 11 1.45 -10.43 5.52
CA SER A 11 0.87 -9.36 4.72
C SER A 11 0.71 -8.15 5.64
N ARG A 12 1.48 -7.10 5.38
CA ARG A 12 1.40 -5.83 6.11
C ARG A 12 0.32 -4.99 5.46
N PHE A 13 -0.60 -4.48 6.26
CA PHE A 13 -1.53 -3.46 5.79
C PHE A 13 -0.83 -2.12 5.88
N ILE A 14 -0.71 -1.44 4.74
CA ILE A 14 -0.29 -0.05 4.67
C ILE A 14 -1.57 0.76 4.48
N THR A 15 -1.85 1.60 5.45
CA THR A 15 -2.92 2.60 5.38
C THR A 15 -2.30 3.98 5.40
N GLY A 16 -2.93 4.90 4.69
CA GLY A 16 -2.50 6.29 4.67
C GLY A 16 -3.48 7.16 3.91
N GLN A 17 -3.13 8.43 3.79
CA GLN A 17 -3.86 9.42 3.01
C GLN A 17 -2.89 10.05 2.02
N VAL A 18 -3.36 10.27 0.79
CA VAL A 18 -2.66 11.04 -0.23
C VAL A 18 -3.26 12.43 -0.26
N THR A 19 -2.42 13.43 -0.05
CA THR A 19 -2.79 14.85 -0.05
C THR A 19 -1.94 15.60 -1.04
N ASP A 20 -2.54 16.62 -1.65
CA ASP A 20 -1.84 17.56 -2.51
C ASP A 20 -0.82 18.38 -1.71
N ARG A 21 0.34 18.65 -2.32
CA ARG A 21 1.42 19.37 -1.65
C ARG A 21 1.20 20.89 -1.62
N ALA A 22 0.48 21.44 -2.59
CA ALA A 22 0.23 22.87 -2.69
C ALA A 22 -0.88 23.31 -1.74
N ASP A 23 -1.99 22.57 -1.69
CA ASP A 23 -3.20 22.97 -0.96
C ASP A 23 -3.50 22.10 0.28
N GLY A 24 -2.81 20.96 0.44
CA GLY A 24 -3.07 20.03 1.56
C GLY A 24 -4.40 19.27 1.45
N LEU A 25 -5.09 19.39 0.33
CA LEU A 25 -6.37 18.74 0.06
C LEU A 25 -6.17 17.25 -0.26
N PRO A 26 -7.09 16.36 0.14
CA PRO A 26 -7.02 14.95 -0.23
C PRO A 26 -7.13 14.78 -1.75
N LEU A 27 -6.32 13.88 -2.31
CA LEU A 27 -6.31 13.60 -3.74
C LEU A 27 -6.99 12.25 -4.04
N PRO A 28 -8.23 12.26 -4.55
CA PRO A 28 -8.91 11.05 -4.99
C PRO A 28 -8.41 10.58 -6.36
N GLY A 29 -8.44 9.27 -6.59
CA GLY A 29 -8.07 8.68 -7.89
C GLY A 29 -6.56 8.50 -8.12
N VAL A 30 -5.73 8.64 -7.09
CA VAL A 30 -4.30 8.36 -7.15
C VAL A 30 -4.08 6.86 -7.16
N ASN A 31 -3.26 6.38 -8.09
CA ASN A 31 -2.92 4.97 -8.20
C ASN A 31 -1.71 4.66 -7.32
N ILE A 32 -1.88 3.67 -6.44
CA ILE A 32 -0.86 3.25 -5.50
C ILE A 32 -0.55 1.80 -5.80
N GLN A 33 0.67 1.51 -6.24
CA GLN A 33 1.10 0.18 -6.61
C GLN A 33 2.33 -0.23 -5.81
N VAL A 34 2.37 -1.47 -5.37
CA VAL A 34 3.57 -2.04 -4.75
C VAL A 34 4.55 -2.38 -5.87
N LYS A 35 5.76 -1.84 -5.79
CA LYS A 35 6.82 -2.13 -6.75
C LYS A 35 7.08 -3.63 -6.82
N ASP A 36 7.29 -4.13 -8.04
CA ASP A 36 7.56 -5.54 -8.33
C ASP A 36 6.40 -6.50 -8.01
N THR A 37 5.19 -5.99 -7.75
CA THR A 37 3.99 -6.81 -7.58
C THR A 37 2.80 -6.25 -8.37
N PRO A 38 1.84 -7.10 -8.78
CA PRO A 38 0.59 -6.63 -9.37
C PRO A 38 -0.40 -6.09 -8.32
N THR A 39 0.03 -5.94 -7.06
CA THR A 39 -0.82 -5.44 -5.98
C THR A 39 -0.86 -3.92 -6.04
N GLY A 40 -2.06 -3.36 -6.21
CA GLY A 40 -2.29 -1.93 -6.13
C GLY A 40 -3.66 -1.59 -5.56
N THR A 41 -3.84 -0.34 -5.21
CA THR A 41 -5.09 0.24 -4.72
C THR A 41 -5.23 1.65 -5.29
N VAL A 42 -6.43 2.21 -5.23
CA VAL A 42 -6.71 3.59 -5.63
C VAL A 42 -7.19 4.38 -4.42
N THR A 43 -6.82 5.65 -4.32
CA THR A 43 -7.33 6.50 -3.24
C THR A 43 -8.81 6.81 -3.42
N ASP A 44 -9.53 6.82 -2.31
CA ASP A 44 -10.95 7.17 -2.25
C ASP A 44 -11.17 8.71 -2.29
N VAL A 45 -12.42 9.17 -2.17
CA VAL A 45 -12.81 10.60 -2.23
C VAL A 45 -12.10 11.45 -1.16
N ASP A 46 -11.82 10.84 -0.02
CA ASP A 46 -11.08 11.44 1.09
C ASP A 46 -9.56 11.26 0.98
N GLY A 47 -9.03 10.78 -0.16
CA GLY A 47 -7.60 10.54 -0.37
C GLY A 47 -7.05 9.34 0.42
N ASN A 48 -7.90 8.63 1.16
CA ASN A 48 -7.51 7.48 1.97
C ASN A 48 -7.22 6.26 1.09
N TYR A 49 -6.24 5.45 1.51
CA TYR A 49 -5.94 4.19 0.87
C TYR A 49 -5.62 3.09 1.89
N GLU A 50 -5.92 1.86 1.50
CA GLU A 50 -5.50 0.66 2.20
C GLU A 50 -4.91 -0.32 1.18
N LEU A 51 -3.70 -0.78 1.44
CA LEU A 51 -2.97 -1.69 0.57
C LEU A 51 -2.35 -2.82 1.37
N ARG A 52 -2.66 -4.05 0.99
CA ARG A 52 -2.08 -5.25 1.59
C ARG A 52 -0.78 -5.61 0.88
N VAL A 53 0.36 -5.38 1.53
CA VAL A 53 1.68 -5.63 0.97
C VAL A 53 2.27 -6.92 1.55
N PRO A 54 2.65 -7.92 0.73
CA PRO A 54 3.36 -9.09 1.23
C PRO A 54 4.76 -8.72 1.76
N ALA A 55 5.18 -9.37 2.85
CA ALA A 55 6.51 -9.17 3.44
C ALA A 55 7.61 -9.41 2.39
N GLY A 56 8.48 -8.41 2.19
CA GLY A 56 9.57 -8.45 1.20
C GLY A 56 9.47 -7.36 0.13
N SER A 57 8.30 -6.74 -0.06
CA SER A 57 8.15 -5.57 -0.95
C SER A 57 8.34 -4.28 -0.14
N ALA A 58 9.36 -3.49 -0.47
CA ALA A 58 9.78 -2.32 0.32
C ALA A 58 9.52 -0.97 -0.37
N ALA A 59 8.99 -0.97 -1.59
CA ALA A 59 8.77 0.26 -2.35
C ALA A 59 7.32 0.37 -2.83
N LEU A 60 6.71 1.53 -2.58
CA LEU A 60 5.40 1.92 -3.07
C LEU A 60 5.60 2.98 -4.16
N VAL A 61 4.87 2.84 -5.26
CA VAL A 61 4.85 3.78 -6.37
C VAL A 61 3.49 4.46 -6.39
N PHE A 62 3.51 5.79 -6.43
CA PHE A 62 2.33 6.65 -6.48
C PHE A 62 2.31 7.34 -7.84
N THR A 63 1.21 7.23 -8.59
CA THR A 63 1.03 7.80 -9.94
C THR A 63 -0.32 8.48 -10.10
#